data_AF-A0A6M0CH24-F1
#
_entry.id   AF-A0A6M0CH24-F1
#
_cell.length_a   1.000
_cell.length_b   1.000
_cell.length_c   1.000
_cell.angle_alpha   90.00
_cell.angle_beta   90.00
_cell.angle_gamma   90.00
#
_symmetry.space_group_name_H-M   'P 1'
#
loop_
_entity.id
_entity.type
_entity.pdbx_description
1 polymer ?
#
loop_
_entity_poly.entity_id
_entity_poly.type
_entity_poly.pdbx_seq_one_letter_code
_entity_poly.pdbx_strand_id
1 'polypeptide(L)'
;MPNVKSLNNRARPTLHLKKLVAEENQGLQLKIDPGSKQTGFAMVTQSEEVIFAMVLIHRGQQIKNALERRRTLRRGRRRKTRYRKCRFFNRKRNKGWLPPSFRHRVLRSCP
;
A
#
# COMPACT_ATOMS: atom_id res chain seq x y z
N MET A 1 10.92 1.54 -56.09
CA MET A 1 11.05 2.17 -54.75
C MET A 1 9.69 2.76 -54.37
N PRO A 2 9.26 2.68 -53.10
CA PRO A 2 8.50 1.55 -52.55
C PRO A 2 7.12 1.99 -52.03
N ASN A 3 6.16 1.06 -51.85
CA ASN A 3 5.25 1.13 -50.70
C ASN A 3 4.55 -0.21 -50.43
N VAL A 4 5.29 -1.17 -49.87
CA VAL A 4 4.68 -2.29 -49.16
C VAL A 4 4.18 -1.70 -47.84
N LYS A 5 2.88 -1.42 -47.76
CA LYS A 5 2.24 -1.00 -46.51
C LYS A 5 2.58 -2.04 -45.45
N SER A 6 3.40 -1.64 -44.47
CA SER A 6 3.74 -2.48 -43.35
C SER A 6 2.46 -2.77 -42.57
N LEU A 7 1.98 -4.00 -42.66
CA LEU A 7 0.98 -4.51 -41.73
C LEU A 7 1.66 -4.54 -40.36
N ASN A 8 1.30 -3.56 -39.53
CA ASN A 8 1.66 -3.52 -38.12
C ASN A 8 1.00 -4.73 -37.43
N ASN A 9 1.70 -5.88 -37.42
CA ASN A 9 1.31 -7.06 -36.66
C ASN A 9 1.40 -6.75 -35.16
N ARG A 10 0.36 -6.12 -34.62
CA ARG A 10 0.11 -5.96 -33.16
C ARG A 10 -0.47 -7.25 -32.55
N ALA A 11 -0.15 -8.40 -33.12
CA ALA A 11 -0.63 -9.67 -32.59
C ALA A 11 0.11 -9.96 -31.27
N ARG A 12 -0.65 -10.28 -30.22
CA ARG A 12 -0.08 -10.85 -28.99
C ARG A 12 0.68 -12.13 -29.35
N PRO A 13 1.85 -12.40 -28.74
CA PRO A 13 2.54 -13.66 -28.97
C PRO A 13 1.59 -14.81 -28.61
N THR A 14 1.25 -15.62 -29.60
CA THR A 14 0.38 -16.79 -29.44
C THR A 14 1.31 -18.00 -29.35
N LEU A 15 1.30 -18.70 -28.23
CA LEU A 15 2.12 -19.89 -28.04
C LEU A 15 1.46 -21.07 -28.76
N HIS A 16 2.00 -21.45 -29.91
CA HIS A 16 1.62 -22.68 -30.61
C HIS A 16 2.46 -23.84 -30.10
N LEU A 17 1.83 -24.82 -29.45
CA LEU A 17 2.49 -26.06 -29.06
C LEU A 17 2.74 -26.91 -30.32
N LYS A 18 3.98 -27.39 -30.50
CA LYS A 18 4.40 -28.16 -31.69
C LYS A 18 4.22 -29.67 -31.54
N LYS A 19 3.99 -30.16 -30.33
CA LYS A 19 3.97 -31.59 -30.01
C LYS A 19 2.79 -31.90 -29.11
N LEU A 20 2.07 -32.97 -29.45
CA LEU A 20 1.13 -33.64 -28.55
C LEU A 20 1.95 -34.42 -27.52
N VAL A 21 1.79 -34.07 -26.24
CA VAL A 21 2.42 -34.77 -25.13
C VAL A 21 1.37 -35.70 -24.53
N ALA A 22 1.73 -36.97 -24.32
CA ALA A 22 0.87 -37.93 -23.63
C ALA A 22 0.58 -37.41 -22.21
N GLU A 23 -0.62 -37.65 -21.67
CA GLU A 23 -0.98 -37.25 -20.31
C GLU A 23 -0.28 -38.13 -19.26
N GLU A 24 1.03 -37.95 -19.11
CA GLU A 24 1.78 -38.45 -17.97
C GLU A 24 1.63 -37.45 -16.83
N ASN A 25 0.58 -37.62 -16.05
CA ASN A 25 0.33 -36.80 -14.87
C ASN A 25 1.22 -37.32 -13.74
N GLN A 26 2.43 -36.76 -13.63
CA GLN A 26 3.28 -36.99 -12.47
C GLN A 26 2.55 -36.40 -11.27
N GLY A 27 2.10 -37.24 -10.34
CA GLY A 27 1.35 -36.83 -9.15
C GLY A 27 2.18 -35.87 -8.28
N LEU A 28 2.02 -34.57 -8.52
CA LEU A 28 2.77 -33.50 -7.87
C LEU A 28 1.88 -32.83 -6.83
N GLN A 29 2.42 -32.63 -5.63
CA GLN A 29 1.77 -31.90 -4.55
C GLN A 29 2.41 -30.52 -4.41
N LEU A 30 1.55 -29.49 -4.36
CA LEU A 30 1.97 -28.12 -4.08
C LEU A 30 1.79 -27.83 -2.58
N LYS A 31 2.90 -27.59 -1.88
CA LYS A 31 2.91 -27.12 -0.49
C LYS A 31 3.10 -25.60 -0.48
N ILE A 32 2.17 -24.89 0.18
CA ILE A 32 2.18 -23.42 0.31
C ILE A 32 2.30 -23.08 1.78
N ASP A 33 3.35 -22.31 2.13
CA ASP A 33 3.55 -21.79 3.48
C ASP A 33 3.38 -20.26 3.49
N PRO A 34 2.20 -19.75 3.87
CA PRO A 34 1.92 -18.32 3.87
C PRO A 34 2.51 -17.62 5.11
N GLY A 35 3.56 -16.82 4.90
CA GLY A 35 4.08 -15.89 5.90
C GLY A 35 3.66 -14.44 5.66
N SER A 36 3.89 -13.58 6.66
CA SER A 36 3.52 -12.15 6.61
C SER A 36 4.39 -11.32 5.64
N LYS A 37 5.65 -11.71 5.44
CA LYS A 37 6.64 -11.01 4.59
C LYS A 37 7.07 -11.82 3.38
N GLN A 38 6.96 -13.13 3.46
CA GLN A 38 7.31 -14.05 2.40
C GLN A 38 6.30 -15.21 2.36
N THR A 39 6.05 -15.79 1.19
CA THR A 39 5.32 -17.05 1.03
C THR A 39 6.24 -18.07 0.41
N GLY A 40 6.39 -19.22 1.06
CA GLY A 40 7.12 -20.36 0.53
C GLY A 40 6.23 -21.22 -0.36
N PHE A 41 6.78 -21.67 -1.48
CA PHE A 41 6.17 -22.69 -2.33
C PHE A 41 7.16 -23.84 -2.49
N ALA A 42 6.67 -25.07 -2.33
CA ALA A 42 7.41 -26.27 -2.64
C ALA A 42 6.54 -27.21 -3.49
N MET A 43 7.12 -27.77 -4.54
CA MET A 43 6.49 -28.78 -5.37
C MET A 43 7.17 -30.11 -5.10
N VAL A 44 6.37 -31.10 -4.71
CA VAL A 44 6.85 -32.36 -4.13
C VAL A 44 6.22 -33.53 -4.87
N THR A 45 6.96 -34.62 -5.09
CA THR A 45 6.41 -35.88 -5.59
C THR A 45 5.58 -36.59 -4.51
N GLN A 46 4.84 -37.63 -4.90
CA GLN A 46 4.19 -38.54 -3.93
C GLN A 46 5.19 -39.23 -2.99
N SER A 47 6.45 -39.40 -3.41
CA SER A 47 7.54 -39.98 -2.61
C SER A 47 8.24 -38.95 -1.69
N GLU A 48 7.63 -37.77 -1.51
CA GLU A 48 8.15 -36.67 -0.69
C GLU A 48 9.45 -36.00 -1.19
N GLU A 49 9.85 -36.24 -2.44
CA GLU A 49 11.02 -35.58 -3.02
C GLU A 49 10.68 -34.17 -3.53
N VAL A 50 11.52 -33.19 -3.20
CA VAL A 50 11.34 -31.79 -3.61
C VAL A 50 11.90 -31.58 -5.00
N ILE A 51 11.02 -31.29 -5.97
CA ILE A 51 11.41 -30.98 -7.36
C ILE A 51 11.70 -29.50 -7.53
N PHE A 52 10.95 -28.65 -6.81
CA PHE A 52 11.04 -27.21 -6.98
C PHE A 52 10.69 -26.50 -5.68
N ALA A 53 11.43 -25.44 -5.37
CA ALA A 53 11.15 -24.56 -4.25
C ALA A 53 11.34 -23.10 -4.67
N MET A 54 10.43 -22.23 -4.25
CA MET A 54 10.57 -20.79 -4.44
C MET A 54 10.02 -20.01 -3.24
N VAL A 55 10.52 -18.78 -3.09
CA VAL A 55 10.04 -17.85 -2.06
C VAL A 55 9.53 -16.58 -2.72
N LEU A 56 8.25 -16.31 -2.55
CA LEU A 56 7.63 -15.06 -2.97
C LEU A 56 7.82 -14.01 -1.87
N ILE A 57 8.54 -12.92 -2.16
CA ILE A 57 8.73 -11.81 -1.23
C ILE A 57 7.59 -10.79 -1.38
N HIS A 58 6.85 -10.55 -0.30
CA HIS A 58 5.71 -9.63 -0.29
C HIS A 58 6.13 -8.17 -0.30
N ARG A 59 5.47 -7.35 -1.13
CA ARG A 59 5.65 -5.89 -1.16
C ARG A 59 4.69 -5.12 -0.25
N GLY A 60 3.83 -5.82 0.50
CA GLY A 60 2.76 -5.22 1.31
C GLY A 60 3.26 -4.14 2.29
N GLN A 61 4.36 -4.40 2.99
CA GLN A 61 4.94 -3.42 3.92
C GLN A 61 5.46 -2.16 3.21
N GLN A 62 6.11 -2.31 2.04
CA GLN A 62 6.58 -1.19 1.25
C GLN A 62 5.42 -0.31 0.76
N ILE A 63 4.33 -0.95 0.30
CA ILE A 63 3.10 -0.27 -0.13
C ILE A 63 2.46 0.48 1.03
N LYS A 64 2.29 -0.17 2.20
CA LYS A 64 1.76 0.46 3.41
C LYS A 64 2.56 1.71 3.79
N ASN A 65 3.89 1.59 3.82
CA ASN A 65 4.78 2.71 4.16
C ASN A 65 4.64 3.85 3.14
N ALA A 66 4.53 3.56 1.84
CA ALA A 66 4.32 4.58 0.81
C ALA A 66 2.98 5.31 0.98
N LEU A 67 1.90 4.58 1.31
CA LEU A 67 0.58 5.17 1.58
C LEU A 67 0.59 6.03 2.84
N GLU A 68 1.24 5.59 3.91
CA GLU A 68 1.41 6.36 5.14
C GLU A 68 2.20 7.65 4.90
N ARG A 69 3.33 7.59 4.17
CA ARG A 69 4.08 8.78 3.77
C ARG A 69 3.21 9.76 3.01
N ARG A 70 2.47 9.29 2.00
CA ARG A 70 1.53 10.13 1.22
C ARG A 70 0.47 10.78 2.12
N ARG A 71 -0.11 10.02 3.06
CA ARG A 71 -1.09 10.51 4.03
C ARG A 71 -0.49 11.60 4.93
N THR A 72 0.69 11.36 5.49
CA THR A 72 1.38 12.30 6.40
C THR A 72 1.75 13.60 5.70
N LEU A 73 2.34 13.52 4.50
CA LEU A 73 2.67 14.70 3.69
C LEU A 73 1.41 15.51 3.32
N ARG A 74 0.32 14.84 2.94
CA ARG A 74 -0.96 15.50 2.64
C ARG A 74 -1.52 16.22 3.88
N ARG A 75 -1.50 15.57 5.05
CA ARG A 75 -1.91 16.20 6.32
C ARG A 75 -1.04 17.41 6.64
N GLY A 76 0.28 17.30 6.48
CA GLY A 76 1.23 18.40 6.66
C GLY A 76 0.91 19.60 5.78
N ARG A 77 0.75 19.40 4.47
CA ARG A 77 0.38 20.45 3.51
C ARG A 77 -0.97 21.10 3.85
N ARG A 78 -1.98 20.32 4.23
CA ARG A 78 -3.30 20.85 4.61
C ARG A 78 -3.29 21.62 5.94
N ARG A 79 -2.42 21.24 6.89
CA ARG A 79 -2.26 21.94 8.17
C ARG A 79 -1.48 23.25 8.01
N LYS A 80 -0.46 23.27 7.15
CA LYS A 80 0.40 24.45 6.94
C LYS A 80 -0.33 25.49 6.09
N THR A 81 -0.99 26.41 6.78
CA THR A 81 -1.65 27.55 6.15
C THR A 81 -0.69 28.73 6.10
N ARG A 82 -0.01 28.94 4.95
CA ARG A 82 0.95 30.03 4.74
C ARG A 82 0.42 31.41 5.16
N TYR A 83 -0.89 31.64 5.01
CA TYR A 83 -1.52 32.95 5.24
C TYR A 83 -2.51 33.01 6.41
N ARG A 84 -2.81 31.89 7.10
CA ARG A 84 -3.74 31.99 8.25
C ARG A 84 -2.96 32.47 9.47
N LYS A 85 -3.14 33.74 9.82
CA LYS A 85 -2.71 34.29 11.11
C LYS A 85 -3.24 33.43 12.26
N CYS A 86 -2.44 33.24 13.31
CA CYS A 86 -2.88 32.56 14.52
C CYS A 86 -4.17 33.20 15.05
N ARG A 87 -5.23 32.41 15.23
CA ARG A 87 -6.56 32.91 15.60
C ARG A 87 -6.71 33.22 17.10
N PHE A 88 -5.65 33.60 17.80
CA PHE A 88 -5.70 33.87 19.25
C PHE A 88 -6.69 35.00 19.60
N PHE A 89 -6.77 36.00 18.72
CA PHE A 89 -7.70 37.13 18.82
C PHE A 89 -8.95 36.99 17.93
N ASN A 90 -8.93 36.10 16.92
CA ASN A 90 -10.03 35.94 15.95
C ASN A 90 -11.09 34.89 16.34
N ARG A 91 -11.06 34.38 17.58
CA ARG A 91 -12.18 33.61 18.12
C ARG A 91 -13.12 34.58 18.81
N LYS A 92 -14.37 34.70 18.34
CA LYS A 92 -15.42 35.43 19.07
C LYS A 92 -15.51 34.85 20.48
N ARG A 93 -15.40 35.71 21.49
CA ARG A 93 -15.62 35.42 22.90
C ARG A 93 -16.71 36.37 23.38
N ASN A 94 -17.59 35.89 24.25
CA ASN A 94 -18.58 36.75 24.86
C ASN A 94 -17.88 37.82 25.72
N LYS A 95 -18.50 39.00 25.85
CA LYS A 95 -18.01 40.06 26.75
C LYS A 95 -17.93 39.49 28.18
N GLY A 96 -16.82 39.69 28.87
CA GLY A 96 -16.56 39.10 30.19
C GLY A 96 -16.05 37.65 30.19
N TRP A 97 -15.71 37.07 29.03
CA TRP A 97 -15.12 35.73 28.99
C TRP A 97 -13.75 35.71 29.67
N LEU A 98 -13.63 34.93 30.74
CA LEU A 98 -12.37 34.61 31.40
C LEU A 98 -11.88 33.20 31.00
N PRO A 99 -10.59 33.03 30.71
CA PRO A 99 -10.03 31.70 30.50
C PRO A 99 -10.19 30.86 31.77
N PRO A 100 -10.37 29.53 31.66
CA PRO A 100 -10.61 28.66 32.82
C PRO A 100 -9.56 28.81 33.93
N SER A 101 -8.31 29.08 33.57
CA SER A 101 -7.20 29.33 34.50
C SER A 101 -7.32 30.63 35.32
N PHE A 102 -8.06 31.63 34.83
CA PHE A 102 -8.29 32.90 35.53
C PHE A 102 -9.57 32.87 36.39
N ARG A 103 -10.57 32.03 36.04
CA ARG A 103 -11.83 31.96 36.81
C ARG A 103 -11.61 31.68 38.28
N HIS A 104 -10.65 30.81 38.59
CA HIS A 104 -10.34 30.43 39.96
C HIS A 104 -9.79 31.59 40.80
N ARG A 105 -9.00 32.47 40.19
CA ARG A 105 -8.49 33.68 40.87
C ARG A 105 -9.63 34.65 41.12
N VAL A 106 -10.43 34.93 40.10
CA VAL A 106 -11.56 35.89 40.19
C VAL A 106 -12.64 35.41 41.16
N LEU A 107 -12.96 34.11 41.18
CA LEU A 107 -13.92 33.53 42.13
C LEU A 107 -13.42 33.51 43.57
N ARG A 108 -12.10 33.54 43.78
CA ARG A 108 -11.48 33.57 45.12
C ARG A 108 -11.13 34.97 45.59
N SER A 109 -10.97 35.90 44.65
CA SER A 109 -10.71 37.31 44.91
C SER A 109 -12.03 38.09 44.91
N CYS A 110 -12.91 37.76 45.85
CA CYS A 110 -13.84 38.72 46.41
C CYS A 110 -13.53 38.77 47.93
N PRO A 111 -13.57 39.95 48.58
CA PRO A 111 -13.76 40.04 50.02
C PRO A 111 -15.10 39.43 50.44
#